data_AF-A0A9J6R002-F1
#
_entry.id   AF-A0A9J6R002-F1
#
_cell.length_a   1.000
_cell.length_b   1.000
_cell.length_c   1.000
_cell.angle_alpha   90.00
_cell.angle_beta   90.00
_cell.angle_gamma   90.00
#
_symmetry.space_group_name_H-M   'P 1'
#
loop_
_entity.id
_entity.type
_entity.pdbx_description
1 polymer ?
#
loop_
_entity_poly.entity_id
_entity_poly.type
_entity_poly.pdbx_seq_one_letter_code
_entity_poly.pdbx_strand_id
1 'polypeptide(L)'
;MKKCICVLSMVLIFAVSLIGCGRDPADVQLSDQQIKSVTEQLTAREPYDQDEAEYLDVQTFDSLKVYGAREKEGYTEIYVWDLSGDFVKYKDAAYELSGSSMPLTLVTEISGESVKLINVKFPEDGDRYGPSIEAMFPEKYAKEAIGEGNGLVGKLKKEQKEKIKALWNMEISEDLFDLNPDTGAFTITRVVNDGSSGAEDFKTKVIEKGRLTKKEL
;
A
#
# COMPACT_ATOMS: atom_id res chain seq x y z
N MET A 1 -10.18 65.08 -60.95
CA MET A 1 -10.40 63.62 -61.06
C MET A 1 -11.24 63.18 -59.86
N LYS A 2 -12.26 62.34 -60.11
CA LYS A 2 -13.37 62.01 -59.22
C LYS A 2 -13.10 60.68 -58.46
N LYS A 3 -13.47 60.67 -57.17
CA LYS A 3 -13.98 59.56 -56.31
C LYS A 3 -13.03 58.42 -55.90
N CYS A 4 -13.01 58.10 -54.59
CA CYS A 4 -13.59 56.86 -54.02
C CYS A 4 -13.39 56.83 -52.47
N ILE A 5 -14.45 57.00 -51.67
CA ILE A 5 -15.25 55.97 -50.97
C ILE A 5 -14.74 55.68 -49.54
N CYS A 6 -15.50 56.16 -48.55
CA CYS A 6 -15.59 55.61 -47.19
C CYS A 6 -16.24 54.22 -47.26
N VAL A 7 -15.83 53.23 -46.46
CA VAL A 7 -16.71 52.15 -45.96
C VAL A 7 -16.03 51.33 -44.84
N LEU A 8 -16.80 51.21 -43.74
CA LEU A 8 -16.94 50.14 -42.74
C LEU A 8 -15.80 49.72 -41.80
N SER A 9 -16.04 50.06 -40.54
CA SER A 9 -16.06 49.19 -39.35
C SER A 9 -15.86 47.69 -39.57
N MET A 10 -14.87 47.11 -38.88
CA MET A 10 -14.93 45.71 -38.45
C MET A 10 -14.36 45.59 -37.04
N VAL A 11 -15.24 45.78 -36.06
CA VAL A 11 -15.05 45.30 -34.69
C VAL A 11 -15.14 43.77 -34.76
N LEU A 12 -14.04 43.07 -34.54
CA LEU A 12 -14.07 41.62 -34.29
C LEU A 12 -13.57 41.38 -32.86
N ILE A 13 -14.53 41.34 -31.95
CA ILE A 13 -14.38 40.85 -30.58
C ILE A 13 -14.09 39.35 -30.68
N PHE A 14 -12.82 38.96 -30.59
CA PHE A 14 -12.46 37.58 -30.24
C PHE A 14 -12.38 37.50 -28.72
N ALA A 15 -13.54 37.34 -28.09
CA ALA A 15 -13.63 36.82 -26.74
C ALA A 15 -13.17 35.34 -26.79
N VAL A 16 -11.87 35.11 -26.62
CA VAL A 16 -11.35 33.78 -26.34
C VAL A 16 -11.70 33.47 -24.88
N SER A 17 -12.94 33.06 -24.65
CA SER A 17 -13.32 32.36 -23.42
C SER A 17 -12.69 30.97 -23.50
N LEU A 18 -11.44 30.86 -23.01
CA LEU A 18 -10.88 29.59 -22.56
C LEU A 18 -11.69 29.17 -21.33
N ILE A 19 -12.88 28.62 -21.58
CA ILE A 19 -13.56 27.76 -20.64
C ILE A 19 -12.70 26.49 -20.61
N GLY A 20 -11.65 26.51 -19.80
CA GLY A 20 -11.00 25.31 -19.32
C GLY A 20 -11.99 24.61 -18.39
N CYS A 21 -13.01 23.97 -18.96
CA CYS A 21 -13.65 22.85 -18.29
C CYS A 21 -12.53 21.86 -18.04
N GLY A 22 -12.06 21.78 -16.79
CA GLY A 22 -11.17 20.72 -16.35
C GLY A 22 -11.80 19.41 -16.77
N ARG A 23 -11.22 18.76 -17.78
CA ARG A 23 -11.61 17.39 -18.10
C ARG A 23 -11.26 16.59 -16.87
N ASP A 24 -12.21 15.79 -16.39
CA ASP A 24 -11.89 14.83 -15.35
C ASP A 24 -10.68 14.01 -15.80
N PRO A 25 -9.67 13.84 -14.94
CA PRO A 25 -8.50 13.05 -15.28
C PRO A 25 -8.93 11.67 -15.73
N ALA A 26 -8.41 11.24 -16.89
CA ALA A 26 -8.82 10.00 -17.52
C ALA A 26 -8.40 8.80 -16.66
N ASP A 27 -9.31 7.83 -16.53
CA ASP A 27 -8.97 6.56 -15.91
C ASP A 27 -7.96 5.82 -16.80
N VAL A 28 -6.90 5.28 -16.19
CA VAL A 28 -5.83 4.53 -16.84
C VAL A 28 -5.94 3.07 -16.44
N GLN A 29 -5.83 2.17 -17.42
CA GLN A 29 -5.73 0.74 -17.16
C GLN A 29 -4.26 0.34 -17.06
N LEU A 30 -3.88 -0.26 -15.93
CA LEU A 30 -2.53 -0.75 -15.70
C LEU A 30 -2.37 -2.20 -16.20
N SER A 31 -1.20 -2.53 -16.73
CA SER A 31 -0.81 -3.91 -17.00
C SER A 31 -0.42 -4.65 -15.72
N ASP A 32 -0.49 -5.99 -15.73
CA ASP A 32 -0.02 -6.81 -14.61
C ASP A 32 1.46 -6.57 -14.30
N GLN A 33 2.27 -6.30 -15.32
CA GLN A 33 3.69 -6.00 -15.18
C GLN A 33 3.92 -4.66 -14.49
N GLN A 34 3.12 -3.64 -14.81
CA GLN A 34 3.17 -2.33 -14.14
C GLN A 34 2.75 -2.45 -12.67
N ILE A 35 1.69 -3.22 -12.37
CA ILE A 35 1.24 -3.48 -11.00
C ILE A 35 2.33 -4.23 -10.21
N LYS A 36 2.93 -5.26 -10.81
CA LYS A 36 4.05 -5.99 -10.20
C LYS A 36 5.22 -5.05 -9.90
N SER A 37 5.61 -4.23 -10.87
CA SER A 37 6.75 -3.31 -10.72
C SER A 37 6.54 -2.24 -9.65
N VAL A 38 5.34 -1.66 -9.56
CA VAL A 38 5.06 -0.66 -8.51
C VAL A 38 4.96 -1.31 -7.12
N THR A 39 4.45 -2.54 -7.04
CA THR A 39 4.41 -3.30 -5.77
C THR A 39 5.84 -3.57 -5.28
N GLU A 40 6.73 -4.05 -6.15
CA GLU A 40 8.14 -4.29 -5.81
C GLU A 40 8.85 -3.02 -5.33
N GLN A 41 8.55 -1.87 -5.96
CA GLN A 41 9.10 -0.58 -5.54
C GLN A 41 8.52 -0.08 -4.22
N LEU A 42 7.24 -0.33 -3.94
CA LEU A 42 6.61 -0.02 -2.66
C LEU A 42 7.28 -0.82 -1.54
N THR A 43 7.44 -2.13 -1.72
CA THR A 43 8.08 -3.04 -0.75
C THR A 43 9.52 -2.63 -0.46
N ALA A 44 10.24 -2.13 -1.47
CA ALA A 44 11.62 -1.68 -1.29
C ALA A 44 11.76 -0.29 -0.63
N ARG A 45 10.67 0.50 -0.55
CA ARG A 45 10.69 1.89 -0.09
C ARG A 45 10.58 2.01 1.43
N GLU A 46 9.79 1.16 2.06
CA GLU A 46 9.55 1.15 3.50
C GLU A 46 10.14 -0.15 4.09
N PRO A 47 11.48 -0.35 4.05
CA PRO A 47 12.05 -1.52 4.67
C PRO A 47 11.81 -1.48 6.19
N TYR A 48 11.47 -2.63 6.75
CA TYR A 48 11.37 -2.83 8.20
C TYR A 48 12.59 -2.27 8.95
N ASP A 49 12.35 -1.80 10.18
CA ASP A 49 13.40 -1.32 11.06
C ASP A 49 14.47 -2.41 11.26
N GLN A 50 15.74 -2.02 11.23
CA GLN A 50 16.83 -2.96 10.97
C GLN A 50 17.30 -3.73 12.21
N ASP A 51 16.75 -3.43 13.38
CA ASP A 51 17.31 -3.94 14.63
C ASP A 51 17.10 -5.47 14.77
N GLU A 52 15.93 -6.00 14.42
CA GLU A 52 15.69 -7.44 14.36
C GLU A 52 16.43 -8.10 13.19
N ALA A 53 16.69 -7.35 12.12
CA ALA A 53 17.43 -7.83 10.95
C ALA A 53 18.90 -8.14 11.27
N GLU A 54 19.42 -7.68 12.41
CA GLU A 54 20.73 -8.10 12.93
C GLU A 54 20.74 -9.55 13.41
N TYR A 55 19.60 -10.11 13.81
CA TYR A 55 19.50 -11.47 14.35
C TYR A 55 18.97 -12.47 13.33
N LEU A 56 18.03 -12.03 12.49
CA LEU A 56 17.31 -12.90 11.56
C LEU A 56 17.16 -12.25 10.19
N ASP A 57 16.84 -13.04 9.18
CA ASP A 57 16.53 -12.51 7.85
C ASP A 57 15.07 -12.07 7.82
N VAL A 58 14.87 -10.75 7.90
CA VAL A 58 13.55 -10.11 7.79
C VAL A 58 13.25 -9.74 6.34
N GLN A 59 12.01 -9.96 5.91
CA GLN A 59 11.53 -9.62 4.58
C GLN A 59 10.12 -9.04 4.66
N THR A 60 9.95 -7.88 4.06
CA THR A 60 8.65 -7.25 3.83
C THR A 60 7.95 -7.86 2.61
N PHE A 61 6.64 -8.03 2.70
CA PHE A 61 5.78 -8.48 1.60
C PHE A 61 4.52 -7.61 1.51
N ASP A 62 4.30 -6.98 0.36
CA ASP A 62 3.06 -6.23 0.10
C ASP A 62 2.12 -7.01 -0.83
N SER A 63 0.83 -6.93 -0.58
CA SER A 63 -0.24 -7.42 -1.47
C SER A 63 -1.29 -6.34 -1.67
N LEU A 64 -1.57 -6.01 -2.93
CA LEU A 64 -2.39 -4.85 -3.28
C LEU A 64 -3.74 -5.25 -3.86
N LYS A 65 -4.80 -4.57 -3.45
CA LYS A 65 -5.99 -4.39 -4.29
C LYS A 65 -5.88 -3.06 -5.02
N VAL A 66 -5.92 -3.09 -6.35
CA VAL A 66 -5.96 -1.87 -7.17
C VAL A 66 -7.41 -1.49 -7.45
N TYR A 67 -7.82 -0.28 -7.05
CA TYR A 67 -9.14 0.27 -7.37
C TYR A 67 -9.16 0.89 -8.78
N GLY A 68 -8.06 1.53 -9.15
CA GLY A 68 -7.85 2.11 -10.46
C GLY A 68 -6.67 3.06 -10.48
N ALA A 69 -6.46 3.72 -11.61
CA ALA A 69 -5.42 4.73 -11.77
C ALA A 69 -5.95 5.91 -12.59
N ARG A 70 -5.36 7.08 -12.40
CA ARG A 70 -5.69 8.30 -13.15
C ARG A 70 -4.45 9.08 -13.52
N GLU A 71 -4.42 9.58 -14.75
CA GLU A 71 -3.38 10.51 -15.19
C GLU A 71 -3.72 11.92 -14.69
N LYS A 72 -2.77 12.55 -14.01
CA LYS A 72 -2.89 13.91 -13.48
C LYS A 72 -1.57 14.64 -13.67
N GLU A 73 -1.59 15.68 -14.49
CA GLU A 73 -0.47 16.62 -14.65
C GLU A 73 0.88 15.95 -14.99
N GLY A 74 0.85 14.90 -15.83
CA GLY A 74 2.05 14.17 -16.27
C GLY A 74 2.49 13.02 -15.36
N TYR A 75 1.74 12.73 -14.30
CA TYR A 75 1.93 11.57 -13.43
C TYR A 75 0.69 10.68 -13.45
N THR A 76 0.86 9.42 -13.03
CA THR A 76 -0.24 8.49 -12.79
C THR A 76 -0.40 8.27 -11.29
N GLU A 77 -1.56 8.65 -10.75
CA GLU A 77 -1.97 8.30 -9.39
C GLU A 77 -2.69 6.95 -9.42
N ILE A 78 -2.16 5.97 -8.68
CA ILE A 78 -2.72 4.63 -8.54
C ILE A 78 -3.34 4.51 -7.15
N TYR A 79 -4.62 4.15 -7.09
CA TYR A 79 -5.39 4.05 -5.85
C TYR A 79 -5.45 2.59 -5.44
N VAL A 80 -4.87 2.26 -4.29
CA VAL A 80 -4.74 0.88 -3.84
C VAL A 80 -5.19 0.72 -2.40
N TRP A 81 -5.54 -0.50 -2.03
CA TRP A 81 -5.44 -0.97 -0.65
C TRP A 81 -4.20 -1.84 -0.55
N ASP A 82 -3.32 -1.51 0.38
CA ASP A 82 -2.12 -2.26 0.67
C ASP A 82 -2.30 -3.07 1.95
N LEU A 83 -1.83 -4.32 1.90
CA LEU A 83 -1.54 -5.13 3.06
C LEU A 83 -0.04 -5.40 3.03
N SER A 84 0.67 -4.74 3.94
CA SER A 84 2.10 -4.90 4.15
C SER A 84 2.36 -5.72 5.41
N GLY A 85 3.39 -6.55 5.39
CA GLY A 85 3.82 -7.31 6.55
C GLY A 85 5.29 -7.68 6.49
N ASP A 86 5.95 -7.60 7.63
CA ASP A 86 7.34 -7.96 7.82
C ASP A 86 7.40 -9.33 8.46
N PHE A 87 8.13 -10.23 7.79
CA PHE A 87 8.20 -11.62 8.19
C PHE A 87 9.62 -12.03 8.44
N VAL A 88 9.77 -13.01 9.31
CA VAL A 88 11.05 -13.62 9.61
C VAL A 88 10.98 -15.14 9.46
N LYS A 89 12.08 -15.74 9.01
CA LYS A 89 12.26 -17.19 9.06
C LYS A 89 12.77 -17.59 10.43
N TYR A 90 12.08 -18.49 11.09
CA TYR A 90 12.61 -19.15 12.27
C TYR A 90 12.29 -20.63 12.24
N LYS A 91 13.34 -21.46 12.23
CA LYS A 91 13.24 -22.92 12.06
C LYS A 91 12.47 -23.30 10.78
N ASP A 92 11.30 -23.91 10.94
CA ASP A 92 10.48 -24.49 9.88
C ASP A 92 9.25 -23.64 9.53
N ALA A 93 9.13 -22.43 10.07
CA ALA A 93 8.01 -21.54 9.81
C ALA A 93 8.43 -20.07 9.57
N ALA A 94 7.55 -19.35 8.88
CA ALA A 94 7.59 -17.89 8.81
C ALA A 94 6.74 -17.29 9.93
N TYR A 95 7.21 -16.21 10.53
CA TYR A 95 6.47 -15.48 11.57
C TYR A 95 6.32 -14.02 11.16
N GLU A 96 5.12 -13.47 11.33
CA GLU A 96 4.84 -12.04 11.15
C GLU A 96 5.38 -11.29 12.39
N LEU A 97 6.20 -10.26 12.17
CA LEU A 97 6.72 -9.37 13.22
C LEU A 97 5.86 -8.11 13.36
N SER A 98 5.51 -7.53 12.21
CA SER A 98 4.71 -6.32 12.08
C SER A 98 3.96 -6.33 10.77
N GLY A 99 2.98 -5.44 10.66
CA GLY A 99 2.27 -5.24 9.41
C GLY A 99 1.32 -4.07 9.48
N SER A 100 0.82 -3.68 8.32
CA SER A 100 -0.17 -2.62 8.17
C SER A 100 -1.17 -2.96 7.07
N SER A 101 -2.37 -2.40 7.16
CA SER A 101 -3.43 -2.62 6.18
C SER A 101 -4.22 -1.34 5.99
N MET A 102 -4.00 -0.64 4.87
CA MET A 102 -4.61 0.67 4.65
C MET A 102 -4.70 1.05 3.17
N PRO A 103 -5.60 1.98 2.81
CA PRO A 103 -5.65 2.55 1.47
C PRO A 103 -4.49 3.51 1.24
N LEU A 104 -3.85 3.45 0.07
CA LEU A 104 -2.74 4.32 -0.32
C LEU A 104 -2.99 4.95 -1.69
N THR A 105 -2.41 6.12 -1.94
CA THR A 105 -2.24 6.64 -3.31
C THR A 105 -0.77 6.60 -3.70
N LEU A 106 -0.46 5.82 -4.73
CA LEU A 106 0.88 5.71 -5.29
C LEU A 106 1.01 6.70 -6.46
N VAL A 107 1.95 7.63 -6.36
CA VAL A 107 2.23 8.60 -7.43
C VAL A 107 3.38 8.07 -8.26
N THR A 108 3.15 7.87 -9.56
CA THR A 108 4.11 7.21 -10.45
C THR A 108 4.37 7.98 -11.74
N GLU A 109 5.55 7.81 -12.30
CA GLU A 109 5.84 8.10 -13.71
C GLU A 109 5.73 6.79 -14.50
N ILE A 110 4.91 6.76 -15.55
CA ILE A 110 4.71 5.58 -16.40
C ILE A 110 5.07 5.92 -17.85
N SER A 111 5.97 5.13 -18.44
CA SER A 111 6.36 5.24 -19.85
C SER A 111 6.43 3.84 -20.48
N GLY A 112 5.34 3.44 -21.16
CA GLY A 112 5.18 2.05 -21.60
C GLY A 112 5.08 1.12 -20.38
N GLU A 113 5.89 0.07 -20.34
CA GLU A 113 5.95 -0.86 -19.19
C GLU A 113 6.87 -0.38 -18.06
N SER A 114 7.61 0.72 -18.25
CA SER A 114 8.46 1.27 -17.20
C SER A 114 7.60 2.05 -16.21
N VAL A 115 7.68 1.68 -14.94
CA VAL A 115 7.04 2.37 -13.82
C VAL A 115 8.10 2.85 -12.85
N LYS A 116 7.96 4.09 -12.39
CA LYS A 116 8.80 4.65 -11.32
C LYS A 116 7.90 5.23 -10.22
N LEU A 117 7.99 4.68 -9.02
CA LEU A 117 7.29 5.17 -7.84
C LEU A 117 7.96 6.44 -7.33
N ILE A 118 7.24 7.57 -7.40
CA ILE A 118 7.72 8.88 -6.99
C ILE A 118 7.37 9.14 -5.53
N ASN A 119 6.11 8.90 -5.16
CA ASN A 119 5.61 9.20 -3.83
C ASN A 119 4.51 8.22 -3.39
N VAL A 120 4.32 8.10 -2.08
CA VAL A 120 3.23 7.36 -1.44
C VAL A 120 2.48 8.34 -0.54
N LYS A 121 1.16 8.40 -0.68
CA LYS A 121 0.29 9.18 0.20
C LYS A 121 -0.46 8.22 1.12
N PHE A 122 -0.34 8.46 2.42
CA PHE A 122 -1.00 7.72 3.49
C PHE A 122 -2.21 8.50 4.00
N PRO A 123 -3.26 7.81 4.48
CA PRO A 123 -4.36 8.44 5.16
C PRO A 123 -3.89 8.99 6.52
N GLU A 124 -4.63 9.95 7.06
CA GLU A 124 -4.47 10.41 8.44
C GLU A 124 -5.11 9.38 9.40
N ASP A 125 -4.75 9.43 10.68
CA ASP A 125 -5.30 8.52 11.70
C ASP A 125 -6.53 9.10 12.41
N GLY A 126 -7.22 8.24 13.17
CA GLY A 126 -8.32 8.61 14.07
C GLY A 126 -9.52 9.21 13.34
N ASP A 127 -10.08 10.28 13.88
CA ASP A 127 -11.27 10.96 13.33
C ASP A 127 -11.05 11.52 11.91
N ARG A 128 -9.79 11.62 11.47
CA ARG A 128 -9.41 12.14 10.15
C ARG A 128 -9.22 11.04 9.12
N TYR A 129 -9.28 9.76 9.50
CA TYR A 129 -9.07 8.62 8.61
C TYR A 129 -9.99 8.64 7.39
N GLY A 130 -11.31 8.56 7.59
CA GLY A 130 -12.29 8.63 6.49
C GLY A 130 -12.16 9.89 5.64
N PRO A 131 -12.18 11.11 6.24
CA PRO A 131 -12.02 12.36 5.49
C PRO A 131 -10.73 12.46 4.67
N SER A 132 -9.61 11.91 5.16
CA SER A 132 -8.34 11.92 4.43
C SER A 132 -8.37 11.00 3.21
N ILE A 133 -9.04 9.85 3.30
CA ILE A 133 -9.26 8.95 2.16
C ILE A 133 -10.09 9.64 1.09
N GLU A 134 -11.18 10.31 1.47
CA GLU A 134 -12.04 11.07 0.56
C GLU A 134 -11.29 12.21 -0.16
N ALA A 135 -10.30 12.81 0.51
CA ALA A 135 -9.45 13.85 -0.09
C ALA A 135 -8.37 13.27 -1.03
N MET A 136 -7.90 12.05 -0.76
CA MET A 136 -6.84 11.38 -1.51
C MET A 136 -7.37 10.62 -2.74
N PHE A 137 -8.58 10.06 -2.67
CA PHE A 137 -9.13 9.16 -3.68
C PHE A 137 -10.26 9.84 -4.48
N PRO A 138 -10.42 9.52 -5.78
CA PRO A 138 -11.66 9.78 -6.49
C PRO A 138 -12.86 9.20 -5.74
N GLU A 139 -13.98 9.91 -5.74
CA GLU A 139 -15.17 9.59 -4.93
C GLU A 139 -15.61 8.12 -5.04
N LYS A 140 -15.61 7.55 -6.25
CA LYS A 140 -15.99 6.14 -6.48
C LYS A 140 -15.07 5.16 -5.75
N TYR A 141 -13.76 5.43 -5.73
CA TYR A 141 -12.76 4.58 -5.09
C TYR A 141 -12.70 4.82 -3.59
N ALA A 142 -12.89 6.06 -3.14
CA ALA A 142 -12.96 6.40 -1.71
C ALA A 142 -14.09 5.63 -1.02
N LYS A 143 -15.29 5.63 -1.61
CA LYS A 143 -16.45 4.90 -1.09
C LYS A 143 -16.20 3.39 -1.01
N GLU A 144 -15.53 2.83 -2.02
CA GLU A 144 -15.17 1.41 -2.03
C GLU A 144 -14.15 1.09 -0.93
N ALA A 145 -13.07 1.87 -0.84
CA ALA A 145 -12.02 1.71 0.16
C ALA A 145 -12.55 1.82 1.61
N ILE A 146 -13.36 2.84 1.89
CA ILE A 146 -13.96 3.03 3.23
C ILE A 146 -14.91 1.87 3.58
N GLY A 147 -15.57 1.29 2.58
CA GLY A 147 -16.47 0.16 2.75
C GLY A 147 -15.80 -1.21 2.87
N GLU A 148 -14.47 -1.29 2.72
CA GLU A 148 -13.75 -2.55 2.86
C GLU A 148 -13.80 -3.08 4.29
N GLY A 149 -13.71 -4.40 4.41
CA GLY A 149 -13.64 -5.05 5.71
C GLY A 149 -12.76 -6.29 5.67
N ASN A 150 -12.96 -7.16 6.65
CA ASN A 150 -12.13 -8.35 6.87
C ASN A 150 -12.05 -9.30 5.66
N GLY A 151 -13.04 -9.27 4.76
CA GLY A 151 -13.02 -10.05 3.52
C GLY A 151 -11.87 -9.69 2.57
N LEU A 152 -11.59 -8.38 2.41
CA LEU A 152 -10.46 -7.91 1.61
C LEU A 152 -9.14 -8.33 2.24
N VAL A 153 -8.97 -8.05 3.53
CA VAL A 153 -7.75 -8.41 4.28
C VAL A 153 -7.49 -9.92 4.18
N GLY A 154 -8.52 -10.76 4.31
CA GLY A 154 -8.40 -12.20 4.15
C GLY A 154 -7.89 -12.62 2.76
N LYS A 155 -8.35 -11.94 1.69
CA LYS A 155 -7.87 -12.19 0.33
C LYS A 155 -6.39 -11.80 0.19
N LEU A 156 -6.01 -10.61 0.64
CA LEU A 156 -4.62 -10.12 0.54
C LEU A 156 -3.66 -10.96 1.41
N LYS A 157 -4.08 -11.41 2.60
CA LYS A 157 -3.33 -12.35 3.44
C LYS A 157 -3.09 -13.67 2.72
N LYS A 158 -4.06 -14.17 1.96
CA LYS A 158 -3.86 -15.37 1.14
C LYS A 158 -2.80 -15.14 0.05
N GLU A 159 -2.82 -13.99 -0.60
CA GLU A 159 -1.80 -13.63 -1.60
C GLU A 159 -0.40 -13.52 -0.99
N GLN A 160 -0.26 -12.93 0.21
CA GLN A 160 1.00 -12.91 0.95
C GLN A 160 1.47 -14.33 1.32
N LYS A 161 0.57 -15.21 1.79
CA LYS A 161 0.89 -16.62 2.06
C LYS A 161 1.48 -17.33 0.87
N GLU A 162 0.90 -17.16 -0.32
CA GLU A 162 1.45 -17.75 -1.55
C GLU A 162 2.82 -17.18 -1.90
N LYS A 163 3.05 -15.87 -1.74
CA LYS A 163 4.35 -15.23 -1.96
C LYS A 163 5.43 -15.76 -1.02
N ILE A 164 5.13 -15.86 0.28
CA ILE A 164 6.03 -16.39 1.30
C ILE A 164 6.33 -17.87 1.02
N LYS A 165 5.30 -18.66 0.70
CA LYS A 165 5.49 -20.07 0.34
C LYS A 165 6.34 -20.23 -0.91
N ALA A 166 6.16 -19.41 -1.94
CA ALA A 166 6.96 -19.44 -3.14
C ALA A 166 8.42 -19.05 -2.89
N LEU A 167 8.67 -18.05 -2.05
CA LEU A 167 10.02 -17.55 -1.78
C LEU A 167 10.79 -18.43 -0.78
N TRP A 168 10.10 -18.92 0.26
CA TRP A 168 10.73 -19.55 1.43
C TRP A 168 10.41 -21.03 1.57
N ASN A 169 9.43 -21.56 0.82
CA ASN A 169 8.92 -22.93 0.97
C ASN A 169 8.50 -23.23 2.43
N MET A 170 7.86 -22.25 3.07
CA MET A 170 7.40 -22.29 4.45
C MET A 170 5.94 -21.82 4.53
N GLU A 171 5.25 -22.31 5.55
CA GLU A 171 3.93 -21.78 5.93
C GLU A 171 4.11 -20.66 6.98
N ILE A 172 3.13 -19.74 7.02
CA ILE A 172 3.08 -18.70 8.05
C ILE A 172 2.48 -19.30 9.33
N SER A 173 3.19 -19.16 10.44
CA SER A 173 2.72 -19.53 11.76
C SER A 173 1.61 -18.58 12.24
N GLU A 174 0.61 -19.12 12.93
CA GLU A 174 -0.38 -18.31 13.67
C GLU A 174 0.11 -17.93 15.08
N ASP A 175 1.25 -18.48 15.51
CA ASP A 175 1.91 -18.10 16.77
C ASP A 175 2.63 -16.76 16.60
N LEU A 176 2.59 -15.94 17.66
CA LEU A 176 3.24 -14.62 17.71
C LEU A 176 4.72 -14.78 18.03
N PHE A 177 5.59 -14.17 17.23
CA PHE A 177 7.03 -14.12 17.47
C PHE A 177 7.39 -12.72 17.94
N ASP A 178 7.85 -12.61 19.18
CA ASP A 178 8.29 -11.35 19.79
C ASP A 178 9.80 -11.42 20.01
N LEU A 179 10.54 -10.49 19.41
CA LEU A 179 11.99 -10.36 19.53
C LEU A 179 12.31 -9.03 20.17
N ASN A 180 13.09 -9.05 21.24
CA ASN A 180 13.68 -7.85 21.80
C ASN A 180 15.03 -7.58 21.08
N PRO A 181 15.12 -6.55 20.22
CA PRO A 181 16.34 -6.29 19.44
C PRO A 181 17.56 -5.95 20.31
N ASP A 182 17.38 -5.27 21.44
CA ASP A 182 18.50 -4.87 22.31
C ASP A 182 19.23 -6.06 22.92
N THR A 183 18.50 -7.15 23.18
CA THR A 183 19.01 -8.31 23.91
C THR A 183 19.11 -9.56 23.05
N GLY A 184 18.39 -9.63 21.94
CA GLY A 184 18.17 -10.86 21.17
C GLY A 184 17.26 -11.87 21.89
N ALA A 185 16.67 -11.52 23.02
CA ALA A 185 15.72 -12.39 23.70
C ALA A 185 14.44 -12.48 22.89
N PHE A 186 13.90 -13.70 22.71
CA PHE A 186 12.66 -13.88 21.96
C PHE A 186 11.67 -14.79 22.70
N THR A 187 10.39 -14.64 22.37
CA THR A 187 9.32 -15.55 22.77
C THR A 187 8.42 -15.89 21.59
N ILE A 188 7.95 -17.14 21.56
CA ILE A 188 6.90 -17.59 20.63
C ILE A 188 5.67 -17.92 21.46
N THR A 189 4.56 -17.28 21.15
CA THR A 189 3.35 -17.31 21.96
C THR A 189 2.14 -17.72 21.12
N ARG A 190 1.41 -18.74 21.58
CA ARG A 190 0.16 -19.19 20.96
C ARG A 190 -1.04 -18.55 21.63
N VAL A 191 -1.96 -18.00 20.86
CA VAL A 191 -3.28 -17.61 21.35
C VAL A 191 -4.13 -18.87 21.57
N VAL A 192 -4.66 -19.03 22.78
CA VAL A 192 -5.51 -20.14 23.19
C VAL A 192 -6.92 -19.59 23.37
N ASN A 193 -7.77 -19.76 22.37
CA ASN A 193 -9.20 -19.46 22.52
C ASN A 193 -9.80 -20.41 23.56
N ASP A 194 -10.27 -19.88 24.69
CA ASP A 194 -10.91 -20.69 25.74
C ASP A 194 -12.45 -20.71 25.64
N GLY A 195 -13.02 -20.10 24.59
CA GLY A 195 -14.46 -20.09 24.34
C GLY A 195 -15.25 -19.13 25.22
N SER A 196 -14.59 -18.25 26.01
CA SER A 196 -15.29 -17.18 26.71
C SER A 196 -15.54 -15.99 25.78
N SER A 197 -16.80 -15.85 25.35
CA SER A 197 -17.30 -14.72 24.57
C SER A 197 -17.34 -13.45 25.43
N GLY A 198 -16.23 -12.72 25.49
CA GLY A 198 -16.12 -11.45 26.19
C GLY A 198 -14.73 -10.87 26.00
N ALA A 199 -14.66 -9.62 25.55
CA ALA A 199 -13.49 -8.97 24.98
C ALA A 199 -12.35 -8.62 25.97
N GLU A 200 -12.12 -9.39 27.04
CA GLU A 200 -11.23 -8.93 28.12
C GLU A 200 -9.97 -9.73 28.44
N ASP A 201 -9.76 -10.96 27.96
CA ASP A 201 -8.42 -11.59 28.12
C ASP A 201 -8.17 -12.70 27.08
N PHE A 202 -7.34 -12.42 26.07
CA PHE A 202 -6.80 -13.49 25.24
C PHE A 202 -5.84 -14.32 26.09
N LYS A 203 -6.19 -15.57 26.38
CA LYS A 203 -5.25 -16.49 27.04
C LYS A 203 -4.16 -16.85 26.06
N THR A 204 -2.91 -16.63 26.46
CA THR A 204 -1.75 -16.96 25.66
C THR A 204 -0.91 -18.03 26.35
N LYS A 205 -0.27 -18.89 25.57
CA LYS A 205 0.69 -19.89 26.04
C LYS A 205 2.04 -19.67 25.37
N VAL A 206 3.09 -19.46 26.16
CA VAL A 206 4.46 -19.47 25.66
C VAL A 206 4.80 -20.88 25.19
N ILE A 207 5.10 -21.01 23.90
CA ILE A 207 5.51 -22.25 23.25
C ILE A 207 7.03 -22.39 23.29
N GLU A 208 7.73 -21.29 23.08
CA GLU A 208 9.18 -21.25 23.09
C GLU A 208 9.67 -19.91 23.63
N LYS A 209 10.86 -19.91 24.24
CA LYS A 209 11.61 -18.71 24.56
C LYS A 209 13.10 -19.00 24.44
N GLY A 210 13.88 -17.99 24.09
CA GLY A 210 15.31 -18.16 23.95
C GLY A 210 16.03 -16.84 23.78
N ARG A 211 17.26 -16.94 23.26
CA ARG A 211 18.09 -15.78 22.93
C ARG A 211 18.85 -16.06 21.64
N LEU A 212 18.78 -15.14 20.70
CA LEU A 212 19.50 -15.14 19.45
C LEU A 212 20.81 -14.36 19.59
N THR A 213 21.79 -14.71 18.77
CA THR A 213 23.01 -13.94 18.58
C THR A 213 22.93 -13.20 17.26
N LYS A 214 23.51 -12.01 17.18
CA LYS A 214 23.61 -11.26 15.93
C LYS A 214 24.33 -12.10 14.87
N LYS A 215 23.92 -11.95 13.61
CA LYS A 215 24.56 -12.56 12.44
C LYS A 215 25.98 -11.99 12.29
N GLU A 216 26.95 -12.85 11.97
CA GLU A 216 28.26 -12.39 11.51
C GLU A 216 28.10 -11.91 10.06
N LEU A 217 28.45 -10.64 9.79
CA LEU A 217 28.39 -10.02 8.46
C LEU A 217 29.55 -10.45 7.56
#